data_AF-A0A524A254-F1
#
_entry.id   AF-A0A524A254-F1
#
_cell.length_a   1.000
_cell.length_b   1.000
_cell.length_c   1.000
_cell.angle_alpha   90.00
_cell.angle_beta   90.00
_cell.angle_gamma   90.00
#
_symmetry.space_group_name_H-M   'P 1'
#
loop_
_entity.id
_entity.type
_entity.pdbx_description
1 polymer ?
#
loop_
_entity_poly.entity_id
_entity_poly.type
_entity_poly.pdbx_seq_one_letter_code
_entity_poly.pdbx_strand_id
1 'polypeptide(L)'
;MSTRSLVIVLIAVGAVTGGTLWIHRGDPPLGSARYTSHGISFDYTVEMSLMESDLAGFSSATDSEGTVQISYQGADRLEQYGVMWIKPQSMPSNMARTPEAALDFLFEIVGLAGTRITDRSEYNTTTTDGHEVIYQTFGVPESDYTIPGIIGAWHCEETGRFLLQYLIYVEDFENLEVPYQGMEQMWRDHLDGITCHGIE
;
A
#
# COMPACT_ATOMS: atom_id res chain seq x y z
N MET A 1 45.77 -19.08 25.49
CA MET A 1 44.85 -19.30 24.35
C MET A 1 45.66 -19.16 23.08
N SER A 2 45.72 -20.21 22.25
CA SER A 2 46.51 -20.24 21.02
C SER A 2 45.84 -19.40 19.94
N THR A 3 46.62 -18.63 19.18
CA THR A 3 46.19 -17.79 18.06
C THR A 3 45.34 -18.55 17.03
N ARG A 4 45.48 -19.89 16.94
CA ARG A 4 44.66 -20.76 16.11
C ARG A 4 43.20 -20.88 16.56
N SER A 5 42.93 -20.81 17.86
CA SER A 5 41.56 -20.92 18.41
C SER A 5 40.73 -19.66 18.14
N LEU A 6 41.37 -18.49 18.08
CA LEU A 6 40.71 -17.20 17.87
C LEU A 6 40.26 -17.02 16.41
N VAL A 7 41.05 -17.51 15.46
CA VAL A 7 40.72 -17.50 14.02
C VAL A 7 39.54 -18.43 13.71
N ILE A 8 39.48 -19.62 14.33
CA ILE A 8 38.37 -20.56 14.12
C ILE A 8 37.04 -19.99 14.64
N VAL A 9 37.06 -19.30 15.79
CA VAL A 9 35.87 -18.68 16.36
C VAL A 9 35.36 -17.53 15.48
N LEU A 10 36.24 -16.69 14.94
CA LEU A 10 35.83 -15.59 14.04
C LEU A 10 35.23 -16.09 12.73
N ILE A 11 35.77 -17.18 12.16
CA ILE A 11 35.23 -17.81 10.95
C ILE A 11 33.86 -18.45 11.25
N ALA A 12 33.71 -19.12 12.40
CA ALA A 12 32.44 -19.72 12.80
C ALA A 12 31.35 -18.66 13.05
N VAL A 13 31.69 -17.56 13.74
CA VAL A 13 30.74 -16.46 13.97
C VAL A 13 30.38 -15.78 12.65
N GLY A 14 31.34 -15.48 11.77
CA GLY A 14 31.07 -14.88 10.46
C GLY A 14 30.26 -15.78 9.52
N ALA A 15 30.41 -17.11 9.61
CA ALA A 15 29.62 -18.06 8.85
C ALA A 15 28.18 -18.18 9.38
N VAL A 16 27.98 -18.07 10.70
CA VAL A 16 26.63 -18.08 11.30
C VAL A 16 25.92 -16.76 11.03
N THR A 17 26.52 -15.60 11.28
CA THR A 17 25.87 -14.31 10.98
C THR A 17 25.71 -14.07 9.48
N GLY A 18 26.71 -14.43 8.66
CA GLY A 18 26.61 -14.35 7.20
C GLY A 18 25.58 -15.33 6.63
N GLY A 19 25.50 -16.55 7.17
CA GLY A 19 24.51 -17.55 6.79
C GLY A 19 23.09 -17.15 7.18
N THR A 20 22.87 -16.63 8.39
CA THR A 20 21.56 -16.15 8.85
C THR A 20 21.09 -14.94 8.03
N LEU A 21 21.96 -13.99 7.70
CA LEU A 21 21.62 -12.87 6.82
C LEU A 21 21.34 -13.29 5.36
N TRP A 22 21.94 -14.39 4.90
CA TRP A 22 21.71 -14.92 3.56
C TRP A 22 20.45 -15.80 3.48
N ILE A 23 20.11 -16.50 4.57
CA ILE A 23 18.89 -17.30 4.68
C ILE A 23 17.63 -16.42 4.83
N HIS A 24 17.75 -15.26 5.48
CA HIS A 24 16.64 -14.29 5.66
C HIS A 24 16.63 -13.19 4.59
N ARG A 25 17.30 -13.38 3.44
CA ARG A 25 17.23 -12.42 2.33
C ARG A 25 15.82 -12.40 1.77
N GLY A 26 15.11 -11.33 2.08
CA GLY A 26 13.72 -11.15 1.67
C GLY A 26 12.70 -11.43 2.77
N ASP A 27 13.10 -11.72 4.01
CA ASP A 27 12.12 -11.75 5.10
C ASP A 27 11.74 -10.31 5.51
N PRO A 28 10.48 -10.09 5.95
CA PRO A 28 10.06 -8.80 6.45
C PRO A 28 10.90 -8.39 7.69
N PRO A 29 11.05 -7.07 7.94
CA PRO A 29 11.70 -6.57 9.16
C PRO A 29 11.07 -7.16 10.44
N LEU A 30 11.83 -7.18 11.54
CA LEU A 30 11.28 -7.60 12.84
C LEU A 30 10.09 -6.71 13.23
N GLY A 31 8.97 -7.34 13.61
CA GLY A 31 7.71 -6.63 13.91
C GLY A 31 6.83 -6.39 12.68
N SER A 32 7.25 -6.87 11.51
CA SER A 32 6.49 -6.80 10.25
C SER A 32 6.13 -8.19 9.73
N ALA A 33 5.05 -8.24 8.96
CA ALA A 33 4.66 -9.37 8.12
C ALA A 33 4.67 -8.92 6.66
N ARG A 34 4.70 -9.88 5.74
CA ARG A 34 4.62 -9.63 4.30
C ARG A 34 3.31 -10.14 3.74
N TYR A 35 2.61 -9.29 3.01
CA TYR A 35 1.54 -9.72 2.12
C TYR A 35 2.15 -10.13 0.78
N THR A 36 1.73 -11.29 0.25
CA THR A 36 2.06 -11.74 -1.10
C THR A 36 0.86 -12.49 -1.67
N SER A 37 0.12 -11.85 -2.57
CA SER A 37 -0.97 -12.47 -3.33
C SER A 37 -1.25 -11.67 -4.60
N HIS A 38 -1.91 -12.29 -5.58
CA HIS A 38 -2.31 -11.65 -6.84
C HIS A 38 -1.19 -10.92 -7.61
N GLY A 39 0.08 -11.28 -7.42
CA GLY A 39 1.22 -10.59 -8.04
C GLY A 39 1.60 -9.27 -7.39
N ILE A 40 1.11 -9.01 -6.17
CA ILE A 40 1.39 -7.83 -5.36
C ILE A 40 2.08 -8.28 -4.07
N SER A 41 3.11 -7.56 -3.65
CA SER A 41 3.73 -7.77 -2.35
C SER A 41 4.12 -6.47 -1.67
N PHE A 42 3.93 -6.40 -0.35
CA PHE A 42 4.40 -5.31 0.51
C PHE A 42 4.50 -5.77 1.96
N ASP A 43 5.32 -5.07 2.74
CA ASP A 43 5.48 -5.29 4.18
C ASP A 43 4.50 -4.43 4.97
N TYR A 44 4.00 -4.97 6.09
CA TYR A 44 3.11 -4.27 7.01
C TYR A 44 3.41 -4.63 8.47
N THR A 45 3.07 -3.75 9.41
CA THR A 45 3.29 -3.99 10.83
C THR A 45 2.30 -5.01 11.38
N VAL A 46 2.74 -5.96 12.20
CA VAL A 46 1.88 -7.04 12.75
C VAL A 46 0.79 -6.56 13.71
N GLU A 47 0.84 -5.30 14.15
CA GLU A 47 -0.19 -4.65 14.95
C GLU A 47 -1.42 -4.25 14.11
N MET A 48 -1.30 -4.26 12.78
CA MET A 48 -2.39 -3.92 11.86
C MET A 48 -3.22 -5.15 11.51
N SER A 49 -4.52 -4.94 11.33
CA SER A 49 -5.44 -5.94 10.78
C SER A 49 -5.37 -5.92 9.26
N LEU A 50 -5.23 -7.09 8.63
CA LEU A 50 -5.24 -7.24 7.17
C LEU A 50 -6.60 -7.79 6.71
N MET A 51 -7.15 -7.21 5.64
CA MET A 51 -8.38 -7.63 4.98
C MET A 51 -8.18 -7.65 3.46
N GLU A 52 -8.57 -8.74 2.80
CA GLU A 52 -8.58 -8.87 1.34
C GLU A 52 -10.01 -9.12 0.86
N SER A 53 -10.46 -8.38 -0.16
CA SER A 53 -11.82 -8.46 -0.71
C SER A 53 -11.90 -8.00 -2.17
N ASP A 54 -13.10 -8.03 -2.76
CA ASP A 54 -13.38 -7.27 -3.98
C ASP A 54 -13.29 -5.75 -3.75
N LEU A 55 -13.39 -4.96 -4.82
CA LEU A 55 -13.27 -3.49 -4.75
C LEU A 55 -14.34 -2.82 -3.89
N ALA A 56 -15.46 -3.50 -3.61
CA ALA A 56 -16.58 -2.97 -2.85
C ALA A 56 -16.63 -3.49 -1.39
N GLY A 57 -15.78 -4.45 -1.03
CA GLY A 57 -15.74 -5.04 0.32
C GLY A 57 -16.80 -6.11 0.59
N PHE A 58 -17.48 -6.64 -0.42
CA PHE A 58 -18.61 -7.56 -0.24
C PHE A 58 -18.30 -9.02 -0.59
N SER A 59 -17.29 -9.25 -1.42
CA SER A 59 -16.90 -10.60 -1.86
C SER A 59 -15.39 -10.79 -1.86
N SER A 60 -14.92 -11.96 -2.30
CA SER A 60 -13.48 -12.27 -2.36
C SER A 60 -12.81 -11.59 -3.55
N ALA A 61 -11.55 -11.23 -3.37
CA ALA A 61 -10.72 -10.70 -4.45
C ALA A 61 -10.52 -11.72 -5.58
N THR A 62 -10.23 -11.22 -6.77
CA THR A 62 -9.93 -12.04 -7.96
C THR A 62 -8.63 -11.58 -8.61
N ASP A 63 -8.08 -12.39 -9.53
CA ASP A 63 -6.91 -11.97 -10.32
C ASP A 63 -7.19 -10.80 -11.27
N SER A 64 -8.46 -10.45 -11.49
CA SER A 64 -8.82 -9.34 -12.36
C SER A 64 -9.05 -8.06 -11.57
N GLU A 65 -9.56 -8.16 -10.36
CA GLU A 65 -9.83 -7.02 -9.49
C GLU A 65 -9.92 -7.42 -8.02
N GLY A 66 -9.55 -6.49 -7.15
CA GLY A 66 -9.63 -6.69 -5.71
C GLY A 66 -8.97 -5.56 -4.94
N THR A 67 -9.04 -5.68 -3.62
CA THR A 67 -8.41 -4.78 -2.66
C THR A 67 -7.77 -5.60 -1.55
N VAL A 68 -6.62 -5.13 -1.09
CA VAL A 68 -6.03 -5.52 0.18
C VAL A 68 -5.85 -4.26 1.01
N GLN A 69 -6.38 -4.30 2.22
CA GLN A 69 -6.32 -3.21 3.18
C GLN A 69 -5.63 -3.71 4.44
N ILE A 70 -4.74 -2.88 4.98
CA ILE A 70 -4.27 -2.99 6.36
C ILE A 70 -4.79 -1.79 7.13
N SER A 71 -5.21 -2.01 8.37
CA SER A 71 -5.67 -0.93 9.22
C SER A 71 -5.30 -1.12 10.67
N TYR A 72 -5.04 0.00 11.33
CA TYR A 72 -5.00 0.15 12.76
C TYR A 72 -6.06 1.20 13.14
N GLN A 73 -6.92 0.84 14.10
CA GLN A 73 -7.89 1.75 14.67
C GLN A 73 -7.75 1.71 16.20
N GLY A 74 -7.08 2.73 16.73
CA GLY A 74 -6.89 2.93 18.17
C GLY A 74 -7.71 4.12 18.68
N ALA A 75 -7.63 4.36 19.99
CA ALA A 75 -8.17 5.58 20.59
C ALA A 75 -7.31 6.81 20.27
N ASP A 76 -6.06 6.60 19.91
CA ASP A 76 -5.04 7.61 19.64
C ASP A 76 -4.93 7.93 18.15
N ARG A 77 -4.92 6.92 17.28
CA ARG A 77 -4.77 7.12 15.83
C ARG A 77 -5.68 6.24 14.99
N LEU A 78 -5.96 6.70 13.77
CA LEU A 78 -6.44 5.89 12.66
C LEU A 78 -5.38 5.85 11.57
N GLU A 79 -5.04 4.65 11.15
CA GLU A 79 -4.15 4.42 10.03
C GLU A 79 -4.78 3.34 9.16
N GLN A 80 -5.02 3.67 7.90
CA GLN A 80 -5.54 2.72 6.93
C GLN A 80 -4.78 2.88 5.64
N TYR A 81 -4.23 1.78 5.18
CA TYR A 81 -3.47 1.68 3.95
C TYR A 81 -4.06 0.58 3.10
N GLY A 82 -4.11 0.76 1.79
CA GLY A 82 -4.51 -0.34 0.93
C GLY A 82 -4.04 -0.22 -0.50
N VAL A 83 -3.96 -1.39 -1.12
CA VAL A 83 -3.63 -1.57 -2.54
C VAL A 83 -4.83 -2.21 -3.20
N MET A 84 -5.32 -1.56 -4.25
CA MET A 84 -6.38 -2.05 -5.11
C MET A 84 -5.78 -2.36 -6.48
N TRP A 85 -6.35 -3.34 -7.15
CA TRP A 85 -5.96 -3.67 -8.52
C TRP A 85 -7.19 -3.84 -9.38
N ILE A 86 -7.06 -3.47 -10.64
CA ILE A 86 -8.10 -3.65 -11.63
C ILE A 86 -7.49 -3.85 -13.02
N LYS A 87 -7.90 -4.91 -13.71
CA LYS A 87 -7.59 -5.07 -15.12
C LYS A 87 -8.33 -4.03 -15.95
N PRO A 88 -7.71 -3.44 -16.98
CA PRO A 88 -8.40 -2.50 -17.87
C PRO A 88 -9.72 -3.03 -18.44
N GLN A 89 -9.85 -4.35 -18.62
CA GLN A 89 -11.07 -4.98 -19.14
C GLN A 89 -12.23 -5.04 -18.13
N SER A 90 -11.95 -4.96 -16.83
CA SER A 90 -12.98 -4.91 -15.77
C SER A 90 -13.66 -3.54 -15.68
N MET A 91 -13.01 -2.49 -16.17
CA MET A 91 -13.58 -1.14 -16.18
C MET A 91 -14.71 -0.99 -17.23
N PRO A 92 -15.71 -0.12 -17.01
CA PRO A 92 -16.78 0.15 -17.97
C PRO A 92 -16.24 0.47 -19.37
N SER A 93 -16.84 -0.08 -20.42
CA SER A 93 -16.30 0.01 -21.79
C SER A 93 -16.28 1.42 -22.38
N ASN A 94 -17.05 2.35 -21.82
CA ASN A 94 -17.10 3.77 -22.19
C ASN A 94 -16.04 4.63 -21.49
N MET A 95 -15.22 4.04 -20.62
CA MET A 95 -14.21 4.73 -19.83
C MET A 95 -12.82 4.53 -20.43
N ALA A 96 -11.98 5.58 -20.36
CA ALA A 96 -10.60 5.48 -20.82
C ALA A 96 -9.82 4.41 -20.04
N ARG A 97 -8.78 3.84 -20.67
CA ARG A 97 -7.89 2.85 -20.05
C ARG A 97 -6.63 3.56 -19.58
N THR A 98 -6.80 4.45 -18.61
CA THR A 98 -5.70 5.23 -18.01
C THR A 98 -5.78 5.17 -16.49
N PRO A 99 -4.67 5.42 -15.78
CA PRO A 99 -4.68 5.49 -14.32
C PRO A 99 -5.70 6.50 -13.77
N GLU A 100 -5.90 7.65 -14.42
CA GLU A 100 -6.86 8.69 -13.99
C GLU A 100 -8.27 8.14 -14.00
N ALA A 101 -8.61 7.45 -15.08
CA ALA A 101 -9.92 6.84 -15.24
C ALA A 101 -10.15 5.69 -14.24
N ALA A 102 -9.09 4.96 -13.86
CA ALA A 102 -9.16 3.95 -12.81
C ALA A 102 -9.42 4.57 -11.43
N LEU A 103 -8.80 5.72 -11.11
CA LEU A 103 -9.09 6.48 -9.88
C LEU A 103 -10.54 6.95 -9.83
N ASP A 104 -11.03 7.53 -10.93
CA ASP A 104 -12.42 7.98 -11.02
C ASP A 104 -13.40 6.82 -10.86
N PHE A 105 -13.13 5.69 -11.51
CA PHE A 105 -13.95 4.47 -11.37
C PHE A 105 -14.00 3.97 -9.93
N LEU A 106 -12.86 3.98 -9.23
CA LEU A 106 -12.80 3.55 -7.84
C LEU A 106 -13.64 4.47 -6.95
N PHE A 107 -13.54 5.79 -7.11
CA PHE A 107 -14.35 6.72 -6.32
C PHE A 107 -15.86 6.52 -6.56
N GLU A 108 -16.27 6.17 -7.78
CA GLU A 108 -17.65 5.78 -8.07
C GLU A 108 -18.06 4.51 -7.31
N ILE A 109 -17.24 3.45 -7.32
CA ILE A 109 -17.51 2.21 -6.57
C ILE A 109 -17.65 2.48 -5.07
N VAL A 110 -16.69 3.23 -4.51
CA VAL A 110 -16.67 3.59 -3.09
C VAL A 110 -17.91 4.43 -2.72
N GLY A 111 -18.32 5.33 -3.61
CA GLY A 111 -19.57 6.09 -3.51
C GLY A 111 -20.82 5.20 -3.49
N LEU A 112 -20.87 4.19 -4.36
CA LEU A 112 -21.97 3.21 -4.40
C LEU A 112 -22.01 2.32 -3.15
N ALA A 113 -20.85 2.04 -2.54
CA ALA A 113 -20.74 1.32 -1.27
C ALA A 113 -21.12 2.19 -0.04
N GLY A 114 -21.40 3.48 -0.24
CA GLY A 114 -21.90 4.40 0.79
C GLY A 114 -20.86 5.32 1.39
N THR A 115 -19.61 5.27 0.93
CA THR A 115 -18.55 6.18 1.39
C THR A 115 -18.51 7.41 0.50
N ARG A 116 -18.72 8.59 1.07
CA ARG A 116 -18.64 9.86 0.35
C ARG A 116 -17.18 10.31 0.26
N ILE A 117 -16.77 10.78 -0.91
CA ILE A 117 -15.45 11.38 -1.13
C ILE A 117 -15.62 12.87 -1.48
N THR A 118 -14.86 13.73 -0.83
CA THR A 118 -14.85 15.19 -1.02
C THR A 118 -13.42 15.71 -1.22
N ASP A 119 -13.28 17.03 -1.44
CA ASP A 119 -12.00 17.76 -1.35
C ASP A 119 -10.84 17.15 -2.17
N ARG A 120 -11.17 16.64 -3.36
CA ARG A 120 -10.21 16.09 -4.30
C ARG A 120 -9.28 17.19 -4.81
N SER A 121 -7.97 17.02 -4.64
CA SER A 121 -6.99 17.93 -5.25
C SER A 121 -6.90 17.71 -6.76
N GLU A 122 -6.18 18.61 -7.44
CA GLU A 122 -5.68 18.32 -8.78
C GLU A 122 -4.71 17.13 -8.75
N TYR A 123 -4.54 16.47 -9.90
CA TYR A 123 -3.57 15.38 -10.06
C TYR A 123 -2.15 15.92 -10.02
N ASN A 124 -1.32 15.27 -9.21
CA ASN A 124 0.14 15.40 -9.22
C ASN A 124 0.76 14.11 -9.76
N THR A 125 2.06 14.16 -10.06
CA THR A 125 2.80 13.00 -10.58
C THR A 125 4.03 12.68 -9.73
N THR A 126 4.34 11.40 -9.64
CA THR A 126 5.57 10.86 -9.09
C THR A 126 5.98 9.62 -9.86
N THR A 127 7.08 8.98 -9.47
CA THR A 127 7.53 7.72 -10.03
C THR A 127 7.82 6.74 -8.89
N THR A 128 7.46 5.47 -9.07
CA THR A 128 7.86 4.34 -8.21
C THR A 128 8.29 3.17 -9.08
N ASP A 129 9.41 2.53 -8.78
CA ASP A 129 9.96 1.38 -9.53
C ASP A 129 9.90 1.53 -11.07
N GLY A 130 10.13 2.73 -11.59
CA GLY A 130 10.06 3.04 -13.03
C GLY A 130 8.66 3.29 -13.61
N HIS A 131 7.60 3.17 -12.81
CA HIS A 131 6.22 3.48 -13.18
C HIS A 131 5.87 4.93 -12.86
N GLU A 132 5.26 5.64 -13.82
CA GLU A 132 4.64 6.94 -13.54
C GLU A 132 3.36 6.74 -12.73
N VAL A 133 3.28 7.42 -11.59
CA VAL A 133 2.16 7.36 -10.67
C VAL A 133 1.50 8.73 -10.65
N ILE A 134 0.22 8.78 -11.01
CA ILE A 134 -0.61 9.94 -10.76
C ILE A 134 -1.18 9.85 -9.35
N TYR A 135 -1.36 10.96 -8.65
CA TYR A 135 -1.96 10.93 -7.32
C TYR A 135 -2.68 12.23 -6.98
N GLN A 136 -3.61 12.15 -6.03
CA GLN A 136 -4.35 13.29 -5.50
C GLN A 136 -4.70 13.05 -4.04
N THR A 137 -4.90 14.13 -3.29
CA THR A 137 -5.50 14.07 -1.96
C THR A 137 -7.02 14.02 -2.08
N PHE A 138 -7.68 13.53 -1.04
CA PHE A 138 -9.14 13.50 -0.92
C PHE A 138 -9.54 13.64 0.55
N GLY A 139 -10.82 13.88 0.79
CA GLY A 139 -11.45 13.91 2.11
C GLY A 139 -12.58 12.88 2.22
N VAL A 140 -12.74 12.29 3.40
CA VAL A 140 -13.92 11.49 3.77
C VAL A 140 -14.68 12.25 4.86
N PRO A 141 -15.87 12.82 4.56
CA PRO A 141 -16.61 13.60 5.52
C PRO A 141 -17.26 12.69 6.56
N GLU A 142 -16.95 12.96 7.82
CA GLU A 142 -17.62 12.48 9.02
C GLU A 142 -18.53 13.58 9.59
N SER A 143 -19.28 13.27 10.65
CA SER A 143 -20.31 14.18 11.19
C SER A 143 -19.77 15.57 11.55
N ASP A 144 -18.58 15.63 12.13
CA ASP A 144 -17.99 16.88 12.65
C ASP A 144 -16.65 17.25 11.98
N TYR A 145 -16.15 16.42 11.06
CA TYR A 145 -14.84 16.60 10.47
C TYR A 145 -14.65 15.89 9.13
N THR A 146 -13.55 16.17 8.44
CA THR A 146 -13.15 15.46 7.22
C THR A 146 -11.85 14.71 7.48
N ILE A 147 -11.86 13.39 7.27
CA ILE A 147 -10.67 12.56 7.35
C ILE A 147 -9.85 12.76 6.07
N PRO A 148 -8.58 13.20 6.16
CA PRO A 148 -7.73 13.36 4.98
C PRO A 148 -7.24 12.00 4.48
N GLY A 149 -7.11 11.88 3.17
CA GLY A 149 -6.47 10.76 2.51
C GLY A 149 -5.68 11.18 1.28
N ILE A 150 -4.80 10.30 0.83
CA ILE A 150 -4.06 10.40 -0.42
C ILE A 150 -4.20 9.09 -1.17
N ILE A 151 -4.40 9.18 -2.48
CA ILE A 151 -4.47 8.01 -3.35
C ILE A 151 -3.71 8.28 -4.64
N GLY A 152 -2.99 7.29 -5.12
CA GLY A 152 -2.40 7.31 -6.44
C GLY A 152 -2.67 6.05 -7.23
N ALA A 153 -2.46 6.13 -8.54
CA ALA A 153 -2.65 5.04 -9.47
C ALA A 153 -1.54 5.01 -10.51
N TRP A 154 -1.20 3.80 -10.95
CA TRP A 154 -0.27 3.56 -12.05
C TRP A 154 -0.65 2.28 -12.79
N HIS A 155 -0.10 2.10 -13.98
CA HIS A 155 -0.22 0.87 -14.74
C HIS A 155 1.01 0.00 -14.50
N CYS A 156 0.82 -1.24 -14.06
CA CYS A 156 1.89 -2.22 -13.95
C CYS A 156 1.86 -3.13 -15.18
N GLU A 157 2.85 -2.98 -16.06
CA GLU A 157 2.91 -3.69 -17.35
C GLU A 157 3.04 -5.21 -17.20
N GLU A 158 3.77 -5.72 -16.19
CA GLU A 158 3.91 -7.17 -15.98
C GLU A 158 2.61 -7.85 -15.59
N THR A 159 1.80 -7.19 -14.76
CA THR A 159 0.50 -7.75 -14.34
C THR A 159 -0.62 -7.37 -15.28
N GLY A 160 -0.42 -6.36 -16.14
CA GLY A 160 -1.42 -5.79 -17.03
C GLY A 160 -2.60 -5.17 -16.28
N ARG A 161 -2.34 -4.53 -15.14
CA ARG A 161 -3.35 -3.98 -14.22
C ARG A 161 -3.06 -2.54 -13.89
N PHE A 162 -4.11 -1.77 -13.65
CA PHE A 162 -3.99 -0.57 -12.87
C PHE A 162 -3.89 -0.97 -11.40
N LEU A 163 -2.87 -0.44 -10.73
CA LEU A 163 -2.73 -0.50 -9.29
C LEU A 163 -3.07 0.86 -8.72
N LEU A 164 -3.80 0.85 -7.62
CA LEU A 164 -4.19 2.05 -6.90
C LEU A 164 -3.80 1.87 -5.44
N GLN A 165 -3.08 2.83 -4.88
CA GLN A 165 -2.64 2.79 -3.50
C GLN A 165 -3.17 4.00 -2.76
N TYR A 166 -3.80 3.78 -1.62
CA TYR A 166 -4.26 4.86 -0.76
C TYR A 166 -3.69 4.77 0.65
N LEU A 167 -3.63 5.92 1.29
CA LEU A 167 -3.36 6.10 2.71
C LEU A 167 -4.39 7.05 3.30
N ILE A 168 -4.96 6.67 4.43
CA ILE A 168 -5.72 7.50 5.35
C ILE A 168 -4.97 7.48 6.67
N TYR A 169 -4.69 8.66 7.21
CA TYR A 169 -3.95 8.79 8.46
C TYR A 169 -4.48 9.94 9.31
N VAL A 170 -4.78 9.64 10.56
CA VAL A 170 -5.19 10.60 11.59
C VAL A 170 -4.42 10.27 12.86
N GLU A 171 -3.52 11.18 13.26
CA GLU A 171 -2.69 11.02 14.47
C GLU A 171 -3.44 11.43 15.75
N ASP A 172 -4.41 12.34 15.63
CA ASP A 172 -5.19 12.85 16.73
C ASP A 172 -6.59 13.25 16.22
N PHE A 173 -7.62 12.56 16.71
CA PHE A 173 -9.01 12.88 16.36
C PHE A 173 -9.49 14.21 16.95
N GLU A 174 -8.83 14.71 18.00
CA GLU A 174 -9.10 16.03 18.57
C GLU A 174 -8.38 17.14 17.80
N ASN A 175 -7.33 16.81 17.05
CA ASN A 175 -6.54 17.73 16.23
C ASN A 175 -6.22 17.15 14.85
N LEU A 176 -7.16 17.32 13.92
CA LEU A 176 -7.07 16.80 12.55
C LEU A 176 -6.12 17.57 11.64
N GLU A 177 -5.32 18.48 12.19
CA GLU A 177 -4.25 19.18 11.47
C GLU A 177 -3.06 18.24 11.22
N VAL A 178 -3.27 17.08 10.59
CA VAL A 178 -2.16 16.36 9.96
C VAL A 178 -1.80 17.15 8.70
N PRO A 179 -0.61 17.77 8.60
CA PRO A 179 -0.23 18.49 7.40
C PRO A 179 -0.11 17.48 6.25
N TYR A 180 -0.78 17.75 5.13
CA TYR A 180 -0.74 16.90 3.93
C TYR A 180 0.69 16.52 3.51
N GLN A 181 1.70 17.34 3.82
CA GLN A 181 3.12 17.04 3.54
C GLN A 181 3.65 15.81 4.30
N GLY A 182 3.24 15.60 5.56
CA GLY A 182 3.64 14.41 6.33
C GLY A 182 2.97 13.15 5.80
N MET A 183 1.67 13.25 5.48
CA MET A 183 0.90 12.15 4.90
C MET A 183 1.41 11.76 3.51
N GLU A 184 1.79 12.72 2.68
CA GLU A 184 2.35 12.43 1.36
C GLU A 184 3.66 11.64 1.46
N GLN A 185 4.55 11.99 2.39
CA GLN A 185 5.78 11.24 2.57
C GLN A 185 5.51 9.81 3.06
N MET A 186 4.61 9.62 4.03
CA MET A 186 4.22 8.28 4.49
C MET A 186 3.63 7.44 3.36
N TRP A 187 2.77 8.03 2.53
CA TRP A 187 2.20 7.38 1.37
C TRP A 187 3.29 6.97 0.36
N ARG A 188 4.27 7.84 0.09
CA ARG A 188 5.43 7.53 -0.76
C ARG A 188 6.26 6.39 -0.20
N ASP A 189 6.52 6.37 1.11
CA ASP A 189 7.27 5.31 1.76
C ASP A 189 6.58 3.95 1.59
N HIS A 190 5.24 3.92 1.68
CA HIS A 190 4.47 2.72 1.34
C HIS A 190 4.53 2.41 -0.16
N LEU A 191 4.49 3.42 -1.03
CA LEU A 191 4.48 3.27 -2.49
C LEU A 191 5.76 2.62 -2.99
N ASP A 192 6.90 3.03 -2.44
CA ASP A 192 8.21 2.47 -2.73
C ASP A 192 8.36 1.04 -2.19
N GLY A 193 7.52 0.65 -1.22
CA GLY A 193 7.46 -0.69 -0.64
C GLY A 193 6.59 -1.69 -1.41
N ILE A 194 5.79 -1.25 -2.38
CA ILE A 194 4.97 -2.14 -3.21
C ILE A 194 5.81 -2.73 -4.33
N THR A 195 5.77 -4.05 -4.46
CA THR A 195 6.24 -4.74 -5.65
C THR A 195 5.05 -5.25 -6.46
N CYS A 196 4.99 -4.91 -7.75
CA CYS A 196 4.00 -5.44 -8.70
C CYS A 196 4.58 -6.40 -9.74
N HIS A 197 5.86 -6.76 -9.57
CA HIS A 197 6.60 -7.69 -10.40
C HIS A 197 6.65 -9.03 -9.67
N GLY A 198 6.24 -10.12 -10.32
CA GLY A 198 6.22 -11.44 -9.69
C GLY A 198 7.59 -11.80 -9.08
N ILE A 199 7.60 -12.20 -7.82
CA ILE A 199 8.66 -13.08 -7.33
C ILE A 199 8.28 -14.47 -7.84
N GLU A 200 8.84 -14.88 -8.97
CA GLU A 200 8.83 -16.30 -9.38
C GLU A 200 9.61 -17.16 -8.38
#